data_AF-A0A0U2ZBY9-F1
#
_entry.id   AF-A0A0U2ZBY9-F1
#
_cell.length_a   1.000
_cell.length_b   1.000
_cell.length_c   1.000
_cell.angle_alpha   90.00
_cell.angle_beta   90.00
_cell.angle_gamma   90.00
#
_symmetry.space_group_name_H-M   'P 1'
#
loop_
_entity.id
_entity.type
_entity.pdbx_description
1 polymer ?
#
loop_
_entity_poly.entity_id
_entity_poly.type
_entity_poly.pdbx_seq_one_letter_code
_entity_poly.pdbx_strand_id
1 'polypeptide(L)'
;MDLTQDELDYIHLVVETSQLDLFQAHANLCNELKAFTSDLLEELAQHEASYAQTERLLDSHLQTANIVDFPTQPMSPAFSQNNSQWHPDHQTLLSIIDDLPHIVEGHGMPRSWRFTPYPSVRLLLNFPRASFHVDSLSLTGARICTFPLNASQYEEMFTVRGASLVLPNGQCIHVDIASVASRGSHRLALKFDHYTVVSPTLKVFVVSNYVRLHGWH
;
A
#
# COMPACT_ATOMS: atom_id res chain seq x y z
N MET A 1 10.15 -69.87 -22.08
CA MET A 1 8.82 -69.91 -21.46
C MET A 1 8.10 -68.77 -22.13
N ASP A 2 7.25 -69.08 -23.09
CA ASP A 2 6.69 -68.09 -24.00
C ASP A 2 5.41 -67.55 -23.38
N LEU A 3 5.30 -66.22 -23.33
CA LEU A 3 4.12 -65.53 -22.82
C LEU A 3 2.92 -65.86 -23.70
N THR A 4 1.79 -66.12 -23.06
CA THR A 4 0.53 -66.30 -23.78
C THR A 4 0.06 -64.98 -24.38
N GLN A 5 -0.73 -65.04 -25.45
CA GLN A 5 -1.23 -63.84 -26.13
C GLN A 5 -2.03 -62.94 -25.17
N ASP A 6 -2.79 -63.54 -24.25
CA ASP A 6 -3.55 -62.81 -23.23
C ASP A 6 -2.63 -62.05 -22.25
N GLU A 7 -1.46 -62.59 -21.92
CA GLU A 7 -0.47 -61.92 -21.08
C GLU A 7 0.23 -60.75 -21.81
N LEU A 8 0.47 -60.89 -23.13
CA LEU A 8 1.00 -59.81 -23.95
C LEU A 8 0.00 -58.66 -24.11
N ASP A 9 -1.27 -58.97 -24.33
CA ASP A 9 -2.34 -57.97 -24.47
C ASP A 9 -2.55 -57.21 -23.14
N TYR A 10 -2.46 -57.91 -21.99
CA TYR A 10 -2.53 -57.28 -20.67
C TYR A 10 -1.34 -56.33 -20.42
N ILE A 11 -0.11 -56.74 -20.77
CA ILE A 11 1.07 -55.88 -20.62
C ILE A 11 0.93 -54.62 -21.49
N HIS A 12 0.46 -54.76 -22.74
CA HIS A 12 0.25 -53.62 -23.62
C HIS A 12 -0.75 -52.62 -23.04
N LEU A 13 -1.88 -53.12 -22.53
CA LEU A 13 -2.91 -52.29 -21.90
C LEU A 13 -2.39 -51.55 -20.67
N VAL A 14 -1.61 -52.21 -19.81
CA VAL A 14 -1.02 -51.60 -18.61
C VAL A 14 0.02 -50.54 -18.98
N VAL A 15 0.84 -50.78 -20.00
CA VAL A 15 1.86 -49.82 -20.46
C VAL A 15 1.21 -48.60 -21.10
N GLU A 16 0.19 -48.77 -21.94
CA GLU A 16 -0.50 -47.66 -22.60
C GLU A 16 -1.29 -46.80 -21.60
N THR A 17 -1.98 -47.42 -20.65
CA THR A 17 -2.69 -46.70 -19.57
C THR A 17 -1.72 -45.93 -18.68
N SER A 18 -0.59 -46.55 -18.29
CA SER A 18 0.46 -45.89 -17.51
C SER A 18 1.08 -44.70 -18.25
N GLN A 19 1.27 -44.80 -19.57
CA GLN A 19 1.76 -43.67 -20.37
C GLN A 19 0.73 -42.55 -20.46
N LEU A 20 -0.55 -42.88 -20.67
CA LEU A 20 -1.64 -41.90 -20.70
C LEU A 20 -1.76 -41.14 -19.38
N ASP A 21 -1.70 -41.84 -18.25
CA ASP A 21 -1.72 -41.24 -16.92
C ASP A 21 -0.53 -40.29 -16.70
N LEU A 22 0.65 -40.66 -17.20
CA LEU A 22 1.86 -39.85 -17.09
C LEU A 22 1.78 -38.60 -17.98
N PHE A 23 1.24 -38.70 -19.20
CA PHE A 23 0.96 -37.55 -20.06
C PHE A 23 -0.10 -36.63 -19.45
N GLN A 24 -1.13 -37.19 -18.83
CA GLN A 24 -2.19 -36.42 -18.20
C GLN A 24 -1.69 -35.71 -16.93
N ALA A 25 -0.87 -36.37 -16.11
CA ALA A 25 -0.18 -35.75 -14.98
C ALA A 25 0.75 -34.62 -15.43
N HIS A 26 1.49 -34.81 -16.52
CA HIS A 26 2.37 -33.79 -17.08
C HIS A 26 1.58 -32.58 -17.62
N ALA A 27 0.44 -32.83 -18.30
CA ALA A 27 -0.45 -31.78 -18.77
C ALA A 27 -1.05 -30.97 -17.60
N ASN A 28 -1.45 -31.64 -16.53
CA ASN A 28 -1.97 -31.00 -15.33
C ASN A 28 -0.90 -30.12 -14.66
N LEU A 29 0.33 -30.63 -14.49
CA LEU A 29 1.45 -29.86 -13.95
C LEU A 29 1.76 -28.63 -14.82
N CYS A 30 1.76 -28.77 -16.15
CA CYS A 30 1.96 -27.66 -17.06
C CYS A 30 0.87 -26.59 -16.93
N ASN A 31 -0.38 -27.00 -16.69
CA ASN A 31 -1.49 -26.08 -16.49
C ASN A 31 -1.41 -25.37 -15.14
N GLU A 32 -1.06 -26.09 -14.07
CA GLU A 32 -0.83 -25.50 -12.74
C GLU A 32 0.32 -24.49 -12.77
N LEU A 33 1.44 -24.84 -13.43
CA LEU A 33 2.57 -23.94 -13.57
C LEU A 33 2.14 -22.67 -14.33
N LYS A 34 1.41 -22.80 -15.44
CA LYS A 34 0.89 -21.64 -16.19
C LYS A 34 -0.02 -20.76 -15.35
N ALA A 35 -0.90 -21.34 -14.54
CA ALA A 35 -1.77 -20.59 -13.64
C ALA A 35 -0.93 -19.82 -12.60
N PHE A 36 0.02 -20.50 -11.96
CA PHE A 36 0.93 -19.88 -10.99
C PHE A 36 1.75 -18.73 -11.60
N THR A 37 2.33 -18.90 -12.80
CA THR A 37 3.08 -17.82 -13.45
C THR A 37 2.17 -16.66 -13.86
N SER A 38 0.92 -16.94 -14.24
CA SER A 38 -0.07 -15.90 -14.56
C SER A 38 -0.42 -15.08 -13.31
N ASP A 39 -0.67 -15.75 -12.19
CA ASP A 39 -0.98 -15.09 -10.91
C ASP A 39 0.21 -14.22 -10.45
N LEU A 40 1.44 -14.74 -10.57
CA LEU A 40 2.66 -13.99 -10.23
C LEU A 40 2.87 -12.76 -11.14
N LEU A 41 2.59 -12.89 -12.44
CA LEU A 41 2.68 -11.77 -13.39
C LEU A 41 1.61 -10.72 -13.11
N GLU A 42 0.41 -11.14 -12.70
CA GLU A 42 -0.65 -10.22 -12.30
C GLU A 42 -0.27 -9.48 -11.01
N GLU A 43 0.30 -10.18 -10.02
CA GLU A 43 0.81 -9.58 -8.78
C GLU A 43 1.96 -8.59 -9.05
N LEU A 44 2.89 -8.94 -9.95
CA LEU A 44 3.96 -8.03 -10.39
C LEU A 44 3.41 -6.80 -11.13
N ALA A 45 2.42 -6.97 -12.01
CA ALA A 45 1.80 -5.87 -12.73
C ALA A 45 1.02 -4.94 -11.79
N GLN A 46 0.33 -5.49 -10.78
CA GLN A 46 -0.32 -4.72 -9.73
C GLN A 46 0.70 -3.95 -8.88
N HIS A 47 1.84 -4.58 -8.57
CA HIS A 47 2.94 -3.93 -7.88
C HIS A 47 3.51 -2.77 -8.71
N GLU A 48 3.89 -2.99 -9.97
CA GLU A 48 4.37 -1.94 -10.88
C GLU A 48 3.37 -0.79 -11.05
N ALA A 49 2.07 -1.11 -11.19
CA ALA A 49 1.02 -0.10 -11.27
C ALA A 49 0.92 0.74 -9.97
N SER A 50 1.08 0.10 -8.81
CA SER A 50 1.15 0.78 -7.50
C SER A 50 2.38 1.70 -7.40
N TYR A 51 3.54 1.29 -7.91
CA TYR A 51 4.73 2.16 -7.98
C TYR A 51 4.50 3.35 -8.91
N ALA A 52 4.06 3.11 -10.14
CA ALA A 52 3.79 4.17 -11.11
C ALA A 52 2.69 5.15 -10.64
N GLN A 53 1.74 4.67 -9.82
CA GLN A 53 0.74 5.53 -9.17
C GLN A 53 1.36 6.37 -8.06
N THR A 54 2.26 5.78 -7.27
CA THR A 54 2.97 6.44 -6.18
C THR A 54 3.94 7.52 -6.70
N GLU A 55 4.60 7.27 -7.82
CA GLU A 55 5.44 8.26 -8.52
C GLU A 55 4.64 9.45 -9.02
N ARG A 56 3.53 9.20 -9.72
CA ARG A 56 2.63 10.28 -10.18
C ARG A 56 2.13 11.14 -9.02
N LEU A 57 1.95 10.53 -7.86
CA LEU A 57 1.49 11.20 -6.65
C LEU A 57 2.59 12.05 -6.03
N LEU A 58 3.81 11.52 -5.98
CA LEU A 58 4.99 12.27 -5.58
C LEU A 58 5.24 13.45 -6.53
N ASP A 59 5.32 13.22 -7.83
CA ASP A 59 5.57 14.26 -8.84
C ASP A 59 4.52 15.38 -8.79
N SER A 60 3.24 14.99 -8.75
CA SER A 60 2.14 15.96 -8.64
C SER A 60 2.23 16.75 -7.33
N HIS A 61 2.64 16.12 -6.24
CA HIS A 61 2.80 16.78 -4.96
C HIS A 61 4.04 17.68 -4.90
N LEU A 62 5.17 17.26 -5.46
CA LEU A 62 6.40 18.05 -5.54
C LEU A 62 6.16 19.31 -6.36
N GLN A 63 5.50 19.18 -7.52
CA GLN A 63 5.08 20.31 -8.34
C GLN A 63 4.13 21.25 -7.58
N THR A 64 3.11 20.70 -6.90
CA THR A 64 2.13 21.52 -6.15
C THR A 64 2.76 22.18 -4.90
N ALA A 65 3.77 21.55 -4.32
CA ALA A 65 4.49 22.05 -3.15
C ALA A 65 5.68 22.96 -3.49
N ASN A 66 5.93 23.21 -4.78
CA ASN A 66 7.07 24.00 -5.26
C ASN A 66 8.42 23.44 -4.78
N ILE A 67 8.50 22.12 -4.61
CA ILE A 67 9.72 21.40 -4.25
C ILE A 67 10.38 20.99 -5.57
N VAL A 68 11.46 21.67 -5.91
CA VAL A 68 12.11 21.53 -7.23
C VAL A 68 13.02 20.31 -7.29
N ASP A 69 13.60 19.88 -6.16
CA ASP A 69 14.49 18.71 -6.08
C ASP A 69 14.29 17.94 -4.75
N PHE A 70 14.09 16.62 -4.86
CA PHE A 70 14.27 15.67 -3.76
C PHE A 70 15.72 15.16 -3.82
N PRO A 71 16.51 15.19 -2.74
CA PRO A 71 17.91 14.81 -2.85
C PRO A 71 18.10 13.32 -3.08
N THR A 72 19.05 13.04 -3.96
CA THR A 72 19.40 11.73 -4.52
C THR A 72 20.29 10.88 -3.62
N GLN A 73 20.44 11.20 -2.33
CA GLN A 73 21.39 10.49 -1.46
C GLN A 73 20.70 9.86 -0.24
N PRO A 74 20.66 8.51 -0.16
CA PRO A 74 20.61 7.82 1.11
C PRO A 74 21.88 8.15 1.91
N MET A 75 21.85 7.98 3.24
CA MET A 75 22.98 8.16 4.17
C MET A 75 24.13 7.14 3.97
N SER A 76 24.54 6.87 2.74
CA SER A 76 25.68 6.03 2.38
C SER A 76 26.50 6.72 1.29
N PRO A 77 27.78 7.03 1.52
CA PRO A 77 28.66 7.65 0.54
C PRO A 77 29.14 6.57 -0.44
N ALA A 78 28.22 6.02 -1.22
CA ALA A 78 28.53 5.17 -2.35
C ALA A 78 27.40 5.37 -3.36
N PHE A 79 27.75 5.58 -4.62
CA PHE A 79 26.89 5.93 -5.75
C PHE A 79 26.80 7.43 -6.07
N SER A 80 27.92 7.92 -6.58
CA SER A 80 28.01 9.10 -7.44
C SER A 80 27.32 8.85 -8.79
N GLN A 81 26.64 9.90 -9.26
CA GLN A 81 26.37 10.22 -10.67
C GLN A 81 25.45 9.27 -11.45
N ASN A 82 24.17 9.66 -11.54
CA ASN A 82 23.53 9.85 -12.84
C ASN A 82 22.27 10.72 -12.71
N ASN A 83 21.97 11.48 -13.76
CA ASN A 83 20.74 12.25 -13.98
C ASN A 83 19.53 11.33 -14.21
N SER A 84 19.34 10.35 -13.31
CA SER A 84 18.23 9.41 -13.34
C SER A 84 17.11 9.98 -12.50
N GLN A 85 15.93 10.07 -13.11
CA GLN A 85 14.64 10.20 -12.44
C GLN A 85 14.65 9.34 -11.16
N TRP A 86 14.46 9.98 -10.00
CA TRP A 86 14.63 9.36 -8.70
C TRP A 86 13.43 8.45 -8.39
N HIS A 87 13.71 7.16 -8.14
CA HIS A 87 12.73 6.16 -7.74
C HIS A 87 13.21 5.54 -6.41
N PRO A 88 12.75 6.00 -5.24
CA PRO A 88 13.07 5.35 -3.99
C PRO A 88 12.41 3.97 -4.01
N ASP A 89 13.20 2.93 -3.82
CA ASP A 89 12.63 1.61 -3.61
C ASP A 89 11.84 1.59 -2.29
N HIS A 90 10.92 0.63 -2.16
CA HIS A 90 10.08 0.50 -0.96
C HIS A 90 10.89 0.42 0.34
N GLN A 91 12.09 -0.17 0.26
CA GLN A 91 12.98 -0.35 1.40
C GLN A 91 13.58 0.99 1.86
N THR A 92 13.96 1.87 0.94
CA THR A 92 14.44 3.22 1.24
C THR A 92 13.33 4.06 1.88
N LEU A 93 12.09 3.95 1.39
CA LEU A 93 10.95 4.66 1.99
C LEU A 93 10.67 4.20 3.42
N LEU A 94 10.79 2.90 3.67
CA LEU A 94 10.66 2.34 5.02
C LEU A 94 11.76 2.86 5.96
N SER A 95 13.02 2.85 5.53
CA SER A 95 14.12 3.34 6.37
C SER A 95 13.95 4.82 6.73
N ILE A 96 13.56 5.65 5.76
CA ILE A 96 13.31 7.08 6.00
C ILE A 96 12.18 7.25 7.04
N ILE A 97 11.13 6.45 6.94
CA ILE A 97 9.98 6.51 7.85
C ILE A 97 10.34 6.12 9.28
N ASP A 98 11.16 5.09 9.42
CA ASP A 98 11.65 4.65 10.72
C ASP A 98 12.54 5.73 11.37
N ASP A 99 13.25 6.52 10.56
CA ASP A 99 14.06 7.65 11.01
C ASP A 99 13.24 8.92 11.35
N LEU A 100 11.95 8.98 11.00
CA LEU A 100 11.11 10.13 11.31
C LEU A 100 10.87 10.26 12.82
N PRO A 101 10.87 11.49 13.36
CA PRO A 101 10.74 11.70 14.80
C PRO A 101 9.43 11.14 15.34
N HIS A 102 9.54 10.20 16.27
CA HIS A 102 8.37 9.66 16.96
C HIS A 102 7.82 10.67 17.98
N ILE A 103 6.49 10.76 18.05
CA ILE A 103 5.80 11.52 19.09
C ILE A 103 5.57 10.58 20.27
N VAL A 104 6.22 10.84 21.41
CA VAL A 104 5.95 10.11 22.64
C VAL A 104 4.80 10.82 23.38
N GLU A 105 3.64 10.19 23.45
CA GLU A 105 2.54 10.68 24.30
C GLU A 105 2.82 10.33 25.77
N GLY A 106 2.18 11.02 26.72
CA GLY A 106 2.46 10.91 28.17
C GLY A 106 2.29 9.51 28.82
N HIS A 107 1.92 8.50 28.03
CA HIS A 107 1.83 7.09 28.40
C HIS A 107 3.00 6.25 27.82
N GLY A 108 4.04 6.89 27.28
CA GLY A 108 5.32 6.27 26.95
C GLY A 108 5.37 5.49 25.63
N MET A 109 4.31 5.51 24.84
CA MET A 109 4.26 4.80 23.55
C MET A 109 4.62 5.74 22.40
N PRO A 110 5.64 5.40 21.59
CA PRO A 110 5.98 6.19 20.40
C PRO A 110 4.87 6.08 19.35
N ARG A 111 4.43 7.21 18.82
CA ARG A 111 3.56 7.34 17.64
C ARG A 111 4.35 7.87 16.46
N SER A 112 3.95 7.47 15.26
CA SER A 112 4.50 8.03 14.02
C SER A 112 4.37 9.56 13.99
N TRP A 113 5.36 10.22 13.38
CA TRP A 113 5.36 11.66 13.15
C TRP A 113 4.03 12.14 12.55
N ARG A 114 3.55 13.30 13.01
CA ARG A 114 2.24 13.86 12.65
C ARG A 114 2.39 15.28 12.15
N PHE A 115 1.67 15.60 11.07
CA PHE A 115 1.75 16.87 10.38
C PHE A 115 0.38 17.32 9.90
N THR A 116 0.26 18.60 9.56
CA THR A 116 -0.88 19.10 8.79
C THR A 116 -0.60 18.84 7.31
N PRO A 117 -1.42 18.02 6.62
CA PRO A 117 -1.15 17.65 5.24
C PRO A 117 -1.18 18.86 4.32
N TYR A 118 -0.14 19.00 3.50
CA TYR A 118 -0.08 20.02 2.46
C TYR A 118 0.44 19.42 1.16
N PRO A 119 -0.31 19.54 0.04
CA PRO A 119 -1.56 20.28 -0.05
C PRO A 119 -2.71 19.56 0.67
N SER A 120 -3.75 20.30 1.03
CA SER A 120 -4.84 19.80 1.89
C SER A 120 -5.49 18.54 1.30
N VAL A 121 -5.67 17.52 2.13
CA VAL A 121 -6.35 16.27 1.76
C VAL A 121 -7.71 16.15 2.42
N ARG A 122 -8.58 15.32 1.85
CA ARG A 122 -9.91 15.03 2.39
C ARG A 122 -10.00 13.55 2.74
N LEU A 123 -10.76 13.22 3.79
CA LEU A 123 -11.15 11.84 4.03
C LEU A 123 -12.57 11.63 3.50
N LEU A 124 -12.73 10.71 2.55
CA LEU A 124 -14.00 10.30 2.00
C LEU A 124 -14.44 9.00 2.67
N LEU A 125 -15.56 9.04 3.39
CA LEU A 125 -16.27 7.85 3.81
C LEU A 125 -17.05 7.28 2.62
N ASN A 126 -16.92 5.98 2.35
CA ASN A 126 -17.55 5.38 1.17
C ASN A 126 -19.08 5.27 1.31
N PHE A 127 -19.58 5.04 2.53
CA PHE A 127 -21.02 4.96 2.80
C PHE A 127 -21.37 5.31 4.26
N PRO A 128 -22.33 6.22 4.53
CA PRO A 128 -22.87 7.19 3.57
C PRO A 128 -21.72 8.05 3.00
N ARG A 129 -21.82 8.44 1.73
CA ARG A 129 -20.77 9.26 1.11
C ARG A 129 -20.66 10.60 1.83
N ALA A 130 -19.56 10.80 2.54
CA ALA A 130 -19.29 12.01 3.29
C ALA A 130 -17.80 12.36 3.20
N SER A 131 -17.49 13.65 3.01
CA SER A 131 -16.12 14.13 2.84
C SER A 131 -15.73 15.08 3.96
N PHE A 132 -14.67 14.75 4.66
CA PHE A 132 -14.20 15.46 5.84
C PHE A 132 -12.83 16.09 5.60
N HIS A 133 -12.60 17.25 6.22
CA HIS A 133 -11.29 17.88 6.21
C HIS A 133 -10.33 17.11 7.12
N VAL A 134 -9.09 16.87 6.67
CA VAL A 134 -8.05 16.23 7.48
C VAL A 134 -7.21 17.32 8.15
N ASP A 135 -7.43 17.51 9.45
CA ASP A 135 -6.71 18.50 10.25
C ASP A 135 -5.25 18.11 10.49
N SER A 136 -4.99 16.80 10.65
CA SER A 136 -3.63 16.28 10.78
C SER A 136 -3.56 14.82 10.35
N LEU A 137 -2.42 14.42 9.78
CA LEU A 137 -2.14 13.08 9.29
C LEU A 137 -0.82 12.58 9.87
N SER A 138 -0.72 11.26 9.98
CA SER A 138 0.49 10.51 10.31
C SER A 138 0.41 9.17 9.59
N LEU A 139 1.50 8.40 9.60
CA LEU A 139 1.48 7.05 9.03
C LEU A 139 0.43 6.14 9.69
N THR A 140 0.21 6.31 11.00
CA THR A 140 -0.66 5.42 11.80
C THR A 140 -2.09 5.94 11.98
N GLY A 141 -2.43 7.09 11.41
CA GLY A 141 -3.77 7.64 11.59
C GLY A 141 -3.93 9.09 11.18
N ALA A 142 -5.17 9.56 11.28
CA ALA A 142 -5.60 10.89 10.90
C ALA A 142 -6.46 11.55 12.00
N ARG A 143 -6.59 12.86 11.94
CA ARG A 143 -7.60 13.62 12.68
C ARG A 143 -8.43 14.38 11.65
N ILE A 144 -9.74 14.27 11.75
CA ILE A 144 -10.66 14.94 10.85
C ILE A 144 -11.58 15.89 11.58
N CYS A 145 -12.01 16.93 10.86
CA CYS A 145 -13.07 17.83 11.27
C CYS A 145 -14.40 17.38 10.64
N THR A 146 -15.40 17.16 11.48
CA THR A 146 -16.76 16.77 11.06
C THR A 146 -17.74 17.94 11.02
N PHE A 147 -17.30 19.16 11.37
CA PHE A 147 -18.18 20.33 11.40
C PHE A 147 -18.87 20.53 10.04
N PRO A 148 -20.18 20.81 9.99
CA PRO A 148 -21.07 21.15 11.12
C PRO A 148 -21.68 19.96 11.86
N LEU A 149 -21.32 18.73 11.51
CA LEU A 149 -21.91 17.51 12.05
C LEU A 149 -21.22 17.06 13.34
N ASN A 150 -21.98 16.39 14.20
CA ASN A 150 -21.45 15.87 15.45
C ASN A 150 -20.59 14.63 15.21
N ALA A 151 -19.40 14.61 15.79
CA ALA A 151 -18.42 13.55 15.65
C ALA A 151 -18.97 12.18 16.09
N SER A 152 -19.73 12.14 17.18
CA SER A 152 -20.34 10.91 17.71
C SER A 152 -21.28 10.21 16.72
N GLN A 153 -21.88 10.95 15.79
CA GLN A 153 -22.79 10.38 14.79
C GLN A 153 -22.05 9.57 13.72
N TYR A 154 -20.76 9.84 13.52
CA TYR A 154 -19.94 9.22 12.49
C TYR A 154 -18.91 8.22 13.04
N GLU A 155 -18.72 8.18 14.35
CA GLU A 155 -17.74 7.32 15.02
C GLU A 155 -17.91 5.83 14.62
N GLU A 156 -19.13 5.30 14.70
CA GLU A 156 -19.44 3.92 14.32
C GLU A 156 -19.41 3.68 12.80
N MET A 157 -19.64 4.72 11.99
CA MET A 157 -19.69 4.57 10.53
C MET A 157 -18.31 4.30 9.94
N PHE A 158 -17.27 4.88 10.54
CA PHE A 158 -15.88 4.72 10.10
C PHE A 158 -15.27 3.36 10.45
N THR A 159 -15.77 2.67 11.49
CA THR A 159 -15.26 1.34 11.87
C THR A 159 -15.82 0.20 11.01
N VAL A 160 -16.93 0.43 10.29
CA VAL A 160 -17.64 -0.61 9.53
C VAL A 160 -17.47 -0.46 8.02
N ARG A 161 -17.03 0.73 7.57
CA ARG A 161 -17.03 1.10 6.15
C ARG A 161 -15.66 1.63 5.77
N GLY A 162 -15.13 1.12 4.66
CA GLY A 162 -13.87 1.61 4.09
C GLY A 162 -13.95 3.11 3.82
N ALA A 163 -12.81 3.77 3.97
CA ALA A 163 -12.63 5.18 3.66
C ALA A 163 -11.48 5.36 2.67
N SER A 164 -11.36 6.56 2.11
CA SER A 164 -10.28 6.91 1.20
C SER A 164 -9.75 8.30 1.53
N LEU A 165 -8.43 8.45 1.59
CA LEU A 165 -7.79 9.77 1.57
C LEU A 165 -7.76 10.27 0.13
N VAL A 166 -8.51 11.33 -0.13
CA VAL A 166 -8.55 12.01 -1.43
C VAL A 166 -7.50 13.10 -1.43
N LEU A 167 -6.54 12.95 -2.34
CA LEU A 167 -5.44 13.87 -2.54
C LEU A 167 -5.84 15.02 -3.47
N PRO A 168 -5.06 16.12 -3.48
CA PRO A 168 -5.39 17.32 -4.27
C PRO A 168 -5.47 17.05 -5.78
N ASN A 169 -4.72 16.06 -6.26
CA ASN A 169 -4.69 15.64 -7.66
C ASN A 169 -5.83 14.66 -8.03
N GLY A 170 -6.76 14.40 -7.11
CA GLY A 170 -7.88 13.49 -7.30
C GLY A 170 -7.57 12.01 -7.09
N GLN A 171 -6.31 11.64 -6.84
CA GLN A 171 -5.97 10.27 -6.47
C GLN A 171 -6.51 9.93 -5.08
N CYS A 172 -6.87 8.67 -4.89
CA CYS A 172 -7.42 8.16 -3.64
C CYS A 172 -6.49 7.09 -3.06
N ILE A 173 -6.12 7.22 -1.79
CA ILE A 173 -5.46 6.17 -1.00
C ILE A 173 -6.54 5.48 -0.19
N HIS A 174 -6.76 4.18 -0.41
CA HIS A 174 -7.68 3.41 0.43
C HIS A 174 -7.15 3.35 1.86
N VAL A 175 -8.02 3.59 2.84
CA VAL A 175 -7.67 3.57 4.25
C VAL A 175 -8.70 2.75 5.03
N ASP A 176 -8.19 1.72 5.66
CA ASP A 176 -8.89 0.88 6.62
C ASP A 176 -8.63 1.38 8.04
N ILE A 177 -9.71 1.48 8.81
CA ILE A 177 -9.72 2.16 10.11
C ILE A 177 -9.90 1.13 11.21
N ALA A 178 -8.82 0.89 11.97
CA ALA A 178 -8.82 -0.04 13.09
C ALA A 178 -9.60 0.47 14.31
N SER A 179 -9.60 1.77 14.56
CA SER A 179 -10.38 2.36 15.64
C SER A 179 -10.62 3.85 15.43
N VAL A 180 -11.70 4.34 16.03
CA VAL A 180 -12.13 5.74 15.98
C VAL A 180 -12.35 6.21 17.41
N ALA A 181 -12.02 7.46 17.67
CA ALA A 181 -12.31 8.09 18.95
C ALA A 181 -12.78 9.53 18.73
N SER A 182 -13.92 9.88 19.31
CA SER A 182 -14.35 11.27 19.38
C SER A 182 -13.40 12.11 20.26
N ARG A 183 -13.09 13.33 19.78
CA ARG A 183 -12.22 14.31 20.43
C ARG A 183 -12.89 15.68 20.45
N GLY A 184 -14.07 15.74 21.06
CA GLY A 184 -14.94 16.92 21.13
C GLY A 184 -16.10 16.85 20.14
N SER A 185 -16.89 17.91 20.03
CA SER A 185 -18.17 17.88 19.29
C SER A 185 -18.00 17.62 17.79
N HIS A 186 -16.89 18.05 17.18
CA HIS A 186 -16.72 18.04 15.72
C HIS A 186 -15.38 17.46 15.25
N ARG A 187 -14.74 16.62 16.06
CA ARG A 187 -13.45 16.03 15.70
C ARG A 187 -13.41 14.54 15.98
N LEU A 188 -12.90 13.79 15.01
CA LEU A 188 -12.62 12.37 15.14
C LEU A 188 -11.11 12.14 15.01
N ALA A 189 -10.58 11.31 15.89
CA ALA A 189 -9.25 10.72 15.76
C ALA A 189 -9.41 9.30 15.21
N LEU A 190 -8.70 9.01 14.12
CA LEU A 190 -8.75 7.74 13.42
C LEU A 190 -7.40 7.05 13.58
N LYS A 191 -7.41 5.77 13.93
CA LYS A 191 -6.26 4.89 13.89
C LYS A 191 -6.39 4.01 12.66
N PHE A 192 -5.37 4.03 11.82
CA PHE A 192 -5.30 3.15 10.66
C PHE A 192 -4.95 1.74 11.09
N ASP A 193 -5.42 0.77 10.31
CA ASP A 193 -5.05 -0.61 10.47
C ASP A 193 -3.65 -0.91 9.90
N HIS A 194 -3.22 -2.16 10.00
CA HIS A 194 -1.88 -2.52 9.56
C HIS A 194 -1.74 -2.50 8.03
N TYR A 195 -2.79 -2.82 7.26
CA TYR A 195 -2.76 -2.83 5.79
C TYR A 195 -2.57 -1.41 5.24
N THR A 196 -3.25 -0.45 5.84
CA THR A 196 -3.11 0.97 5.51
C THR A 196 -1.73 1.50 5.86
N VAL A 197 -1.19 1.14 7.04
CA VAL A 197 0.13 1.58 7.51
C VAL A 197 1.24 1.10 6.58
N VAL A 198 1.11 -0.09 5.98
CA VAL A 198 2.13 -0.60 5.06
C VAL A 198 2.04 -0.02 3.64
N SER A 199 0.98 0.74 3.33
CA SER A 199 0.73 1.34 2.00
C SER A 199 1.92 2.18 1.51
N PRO A 200 2.56 1.81 0.38
CA PRO A 200 3.66 2.58 -0.20
C PRO A 200 3.26 4.03 -0.51
N THR A 201 2.03 4.21 -0.98
CA THR A 201 1.51 5.53 -1.35
C THR A 201 1.33 6.44 -0.14
N LEU A 202 0.80 5.92 0.97
CA LEU A 202 0.71 6.68 2.21
C LEU A 202 2.11 7.04 2.74
N LYS A 203 3.04 6.07 2.71
CA LYS A 203 4.44 6.26 3.12
C LYS A 203 5.09 7.41 2.36
N VAL A 204 5.01 7.41 1.03
CA VAL A 204 5.54 8.50 0.18
C VAL A 204 4.92 9.84 0.53
N PHE A 205 3.60 9.88 0.73
CA PHE A 205 2.91 11.13 1.08
C PHE A 205 3.34 11.69 2.46
N VAL A 206 3.58 10.81 3.44
CA VAL A 206 4.10 11.19 4.76
C VAL A 206 5.53 11.74 4.62
N VAL A 207 6.41 11.02 3.93
CA VAL A 207 7.80 11.44 3.72
C VAL A 207 7.86 12.78 2.97
N SER A 208 7.09 12.95 1.91
CA SER A 208 7.08 14.20 1.13
C SER A 208 6.69 15.42 1.97
N ASN A 209 5.72 15.26 2.88
CA ASN A 209 5.32 16.31 3.81
C ASN A 209 6.40 16.61 4.85
N TYR A 210 7.17 15.61 5.26
CA TYR A 210 8.32 15.80 6.15
C TYR A 210 9.39 16.66 5.48
N VAL A 211 9.80 16.27 4.27
CA VAL A 211 10.80 17.00 3.48
C VAL A 211 10.39 18.44 3.27
N ARG A 212 9.12 18.67 2.95
CA ARG A 212 8.60 20.02 2.76
C ARG A 212 8.75 20.89 4.01
N LEU A 213 8.50 20.32 5.19
CA LEU A 213 8.50 21.07 6.45
C LEU A 213 9.90 21.29 7.01
N HIS A 214 10.78 20.31 6.84
CA HIS A 214 12.08 20.27 7.50
C HIS A 214 13.26 20.41 6.55
N GLY A 215 13.00 20.47 5.24
CA GLY A 215 14.04 20.25 4.24
C GLY A 215 14.52 18.80 4.27
N TRP A 216 15.55 18.54 3.50
CA TRP A 216 16.34 17.32 3.60
C TRP A 216 17.76 17.77 3.94
N HIS A 217 18.28 17.31 5.07
CA HIS A 217 19.58 17.71 5.60
C HIS A 217 20.45 16.48 5.78
#